data_AF-A0A3P7SM77-F1
#
_entry.id   AF-A0A3P7SM77-F1
#
_cell.length_a   1.000
_cell.length_b   1.000
_cell.length_c   1.000
_cell.angle_alpha   90.00
_cell.angle_beta   90.00
_cell.angle_gamma   90.00
#
_symmetry.space_group_name_H-M   'P 1'
#
loop_
_entity.id
_entity.type
_entity.pdbx_description
1 polymer ?
#
loop_
_entity_poly.entity_id
_entity_poly.type
_entity_poly.pdbx_seq_one_letter_code
_entity_poly.pdbx_strand_id
1 'polypeptide(L)'
;MDAQTSTQGEITSKDQPSSSNPDNLSASKKIAKKLRNCLRYFLPPKWSSEKERIQLMSDAELAEFPLDSFFTQYETGLRALLDTVKSQATVTSEALDNLRMDVGRLLDRIAPTLQASSQPLEDVDTLVRKYLDDNEQN
;
A
#
# COMPACT_ATOMS: atom_id res chain seq x y z
N MET A 1 35.02 73.60 10.34
CA MET A 1 34.71 74.12 11.68
C MET A 1 33.28 73.74 11.98
N ASP A 2 33.15 73.00 13.06
CA ASP A 2 32.03 72.14 13.44
C ASP A 2 30.76 72.90 13.81
N ALA A 3 29.60 72.26 13.58
CA ALA A 3 28.44 72.34 14.48
C ALA A 3 27.51 71.15 14.19
N GLN A 4 27.61 70.11 15.03
CA GLN A 4 26.54 69.13 15.25
C GLN A 4 25.37 69.82 15.97
N THR A 5 24.13 69.55 15.58
CA THR A 5 23.02 69.50 16.55
C THR A 5 22.04 68.40 16.17
N SER A 6 21.76 67.62 17.21
CA SER A 6 20.89 66.46 17.33
C SER A 6 19.42 66.76 17.00
N THR A 7 18.71 65.83 16.37
CA THR A 7 17.26 65.67 16.58
C THR A 7 16.91 64.19 16.49
N GLN A 8 16.54 63.66 17.65
CA GLN A 8 15.93 62.34 17.87
C GLN A 8 14.63 62.21 17.06
N GLY A 9 14.54 61.14 16.26
CA GLY A 9 13.33 60.67 15.60
C GLY A 9 12.88 59.34 16.21
N GLU A 10 11.90 59.46 17.09
CA GLU A 10 10.99 58.50 17.70
C GLU A 10 10.75 57.14 16.99
N ILE A 11 10.92 56.08 17.79
CA ILE A 11 10.34 54.74 17.70
C ILE A 11 8.84 54.74 17.37
N THR A 12 8.43 54.02 16.32
CA THR A 12 7.23 53.18 16.38
C THR A 12 7.40 51.92 15.54
N SER A 13 7.66 50.81 16.22
CA SER A 13 7.45 49.47 15.71
C SER A 13 6.00 49.30 15.28
N LYS A 14 5.78 48.82 14.05
CA LYS A 14 4.50 48.22 13.66
C LYS A 14 4.72 47.01 12.76
N ASP A 15 5.49 46.05 13.25
CA ASP A 15 5.32 44.65 12.86
C ASP A 15 4.01 44.16 13.48
N GLN A 16 2.91 44.47 12.81
CA GLN A 16 1.61 43.86 13.08
C GLN A 16 1.47 42.70 12.09
N PRO A 17 1.58 41.42 12.51
CA PRO A 17 1.14 40.34 11.65
C PRO A 17 -0.36 40.50 11.48
N SER A 18 -0.75 40.77 10.25
CA SER A 18 -2.14 41.00 9.88
C SER A 18 -2.97 39.74 10.10
N SER A 19 -4.00 39.92 10.93
CA SER A 19 -5.32 39.28 10.83
C SER A 19 -5.33 37.81 10.42
N SER A 20 -5.30 36.93 11.42
CA SER A 20 -5.77 35.56 11.31
C SER A 20 -7.27 35.60 10.93
N ASN A 21 -7.60 35.56 9.64
CA ASN A 21 -8.99 35.51 9.19
C ASN A 21 -9.68 34.30 9.84
N PRO A 22 -10.83 34.47 10.51
CA PRO A 22 -11.52 33.39 11.24
C PRO A 22 -11.91 32.23 10.31
N ASP A 23 -12.18 32.52 9.03
CA ASP A 23 -12.42 31.50 8.00
C ASP A 23 -11.20 30.62 7.71
N ASN A 24 -9.99 31.17 7.81
CA ASN A 24 -8.75 30.44 7.56
C ASN A 24 -8.40 29.51 8.74
N LEU A 25 -8.66 29.93 9.98
CA LEU A 25 -8.58 29.05 11.16
C LEU A 25 -9.56 27.87 11.07
N SER A 26 -10.77 28.12 10.55
CA SER A 26 -11.79 27.08 10.32
C SER A 26 -11.34 26.06 9.27
N ALA A 27 -10.72 26.51 8.18
CA ALA A 27 -10.16 25.65 7.15
C ALA A 27 -8.99 24.80 7.70
N SER A 28 -8.04 25.39 8.41
CA SER A 28 -6.90 24.68 9.01
C SER A 28 -7.33 23.57 9.97
N LYS A 29 -8.31 23.83 10.85
CA LYS A 29 -8.87 22.80 11.75
C LYS A 29 -9.53 21.64 10.99
N LYS A 30 -10.24 21.94 9.89
CA LYS A 30 -10.85 20.91 9.02
C LYS A 30 -9.79 20.07 8.32
N ILE A 31 -8.71 20.69 7.84
CA ILE A 31 -7.59 20.00 7.21
C ILE A 31 -6.89 19.08 8.22
N ALA A 32 -6.56 19.60 9.41
CA ALA A 32 -5.92 18.82 10.47
C ALA A 32 -6.77 17.61 10.87
N LYS A 33 -8.11 17.76 10.96
CA LYS A 33 -9.03 16.64 11.20
C LYS A 33 -9.00 15.60 10.08
N LYS A 34 -9.00 16.04 8.81
CA LYS A 34 -8.91 15.13 7.65
C LYS A 34 -7.57 14.39 7.63
N LEU A 35 -6.46 15.08 7.91
CA LEU A 35 -5.14 14.49 7.94
C LEU A 35 -5.01 13.42 9.02
N ARG A 36 -5.48 13.68 10.26
CA ARG A 36 -5.54 12.66 11.33
C ARG A 36 -6.32 11.42 10.90
N ASN A 37 -7.47 11.62 10.25
CA ASN A 37 -8.27 10.53 9.73
C ASN A 37 -7.50 9.72 8.67
N CYS A 38 -6.84 10.39 7.71
CA CYS A 38 -6.04 9.73 6.68
C CYS A 38 -4.92 8.89 7.32
N LEU A 39 -4.11 9.48 8.20
CA LEU A 39 -3.01 8.79 8.86
C LEU A 39 -3.48 7.57 9.65
N ARG A 40 -4.65 7.65 10.30
CA ARG A 40 -5.27 6.53 11.02
C ARG A 40 -5.66 5.36 10.12
N TYR A 41 -6.16 5.63 8.92
CA TYR A 41 -6.60 4.59 7.99
C TYR A 41 -5.45 3.96 7.21
N PHE A 42 -4.42 4.75 6.89
CA PHE A 42 -3.23 4.29 6.15
C PHE A 42 -2.08 3.90 7.08
N LEU A 43 -2.41 3.45 8.28
CA LEU A 43 -1.43 3.15 9.31
C LEU A 43 -0.80 1.77 9.03
N PRO A 44 0.53 1.65 8.88
CA PRO A 44 1.18 0.38 8.63
C PRO A 44 0.81 -0.67 9.70
N PRO A 45 0.66 -1.96 9.34
CA PRO A 45 0.31 -3.02 10.30
C PRO A 45 1.27 -3.12 11.49
N LYS A 46 2.53 -2.70 11.33
CA LYS A 46 3.57 -2.68 12.38
C LYS A 46 3.51 -1.44 13.30
N TRP A 47 2.58 -0.51 13.06
CA TRP A 47 2.45 0.75 13.81
C TRP A 47 1.19 0.81 14.68
N SER A 48 0.61 -0.35 15.02
CA SER A 48 -0.66 -0.45 15.76
C SER A 48 -0.69 0.29 17.10
N SER A 49 0.45 0.43 17.80
CA SER A 49 0.56 1.18 19.06
C SER A 49 0.32 2.69 18.89
N GLU A 50 0.46 3.24 17.68
CA GLU A 50 0.38 4.68 17.40
C GLU A 50 -1.01 5.15 16.97
N LYS A 51 -1.94 4.22 16.71
CA LYS A 51 -3.25 4.52 16.11
C LYS A 51 -4.10 5.46 16.97
N GLU A 52 -4.08 5.25 18.28
CA GLU A 52 -4.76 6.12 19.24
C GLU A 52 -4.01 7.44 19.44
N ARG A 53 -2.66 7.40 19.37
CA ARG A 53 -1.81 8.59 19.50
C ARG A 53 -2.08 9.61 18.39
N ILE A 54 -2.24 9.17 17.14
CA ILE A 54 -2.54 10.08 16.01
C ILE A 54 -3.88 10.81 16.17
N GLN A 55 -4.88 10.20 16.81
CA GLN A 55 -6.14 10.87 17.09
C GLN A 55 -6.02 11.92 18.20
N LEU A 56 -5.10 11.72 19.14
CA LEU A 56 -4.87 12.58 20.31
C LEU A 56 -3.84 13.68 20.05
N MET A 57 -3.05 13.60 18.96
CA MET A 57 -2.07 14.63 18.59
C MET A 57 -2.71 16.01 18.44
N SER A 58 -2.09 17.00 19.07
CA SER A 58 -2.39 18.41 18.87
C SER A 58 -2.08 18.85 17.43
N ASP A 59 -2.58 20.03 17.03
CA ASP A 59 -2.31 20.55 15.68
C ASP A 59 -0.81 20.83 15.45
N ALA A 60 -0.06 21.16 16.51
CA ALA A 60 1.39 21.38 16.45
C ALA A 60 2.16 20.07 16.25
N GLU A 61 1.84 19.03 17.03
CA GLU A 61 2.46 17.70 16.87
C GLU A 61 2.14 17.09 15.49
N LEU A 62 0.93 17.34 14.99
CA LEU A 62 0.54 16.90 13.65
C LEU A 62 1.32 17.63 12.55
N ALA A 63 1.70 18.89 12.77
CA ALA A 63 2.51 19.67 11.82
C ALA A 63 3.97 19.20 11.77
N GLU A 64 4.50 18.69 12.88
CA GLU A 64 5.84 18.09 12.97
C GLU A 64 5.87 16.60 12.60
N PHE A 65 4.72 16.02 12.25
CA PHE A 65 4.61 14.60 11.94
C PHE A 65 5.48 14.21 10.72
N PRO A 66 6.35 13.20 10.82
CA PRO A 66 7.32 12.86 9.77
C PRO A 66 6.66 12.09 8.62
N LEU A 67 5.96 12.80 7.74
CA LEU A 67 5.21 12.24 6.61
C LEU A 67 6.10 11.43 5.65
N ASP A 68 7.32 11.88 5.36
CA ASP A 68 8.21 11.20 4.41
C ASP A 68 8.59 9.80 4.88
N SER A 69 8.97 9.68 6.17
CA SER A 69 9.31 8.39 6.78
C SER A 69 8.08 7.49 6.88
N PHE A 70 6.93 8.06 7.25
CA PHE A 70 5.65 7.35 7.29
C PHE A 70 5.29 6.72 5.94
N PHE A 71 5.30 7.51 4.87
CA PHE A 71 4.95 7.02 3.53
C PHE A 71 5.99 6.03 2.99
N THR A 72 7.28 6.25 3.26
CA THR A 72 8.35 5.30 2.88
C THR A 72 8.13 3.94 3.52
N GLN A 73 7.78 3.91 4.81
CA GLN A 73 7.54 2.67 5.52
C GLN A 73 6.23 2.00 5.06
N TYR A 74 5.18 2.79 4.83
CA TYR A 74 3.92 2.30 4.27
C TYR A 74 4.13 1.65 2.90
N GLU A 75 4.84 2.32 1.99
CA GLU A 75 5.16 1.81 0.66
C GLU A 75 6.01 0.54 0.72
N THR A 76 7.01 0.51 1.59
CA THR A 76 7.84 -0.69 1.83
C THR A 76 7.00 -1.87 2.29
N GLY A 77 6.04 -1.62 3.19
CA GLY A 77 5.08 -2.63 3.65
C GLY A 77 4.19 -3.15 2.52
N LEU A 78 3.69 -2.27 1.65
CA LEU A 78 2.88 -2.67 0.49
C LEU A 78 3.67 -3.49 -0.52
N ARG A 79 4.93 -3.11 -0.81
CA ARG A 79 5.80 -3.90 -1.71
C ARG A 79 6.06 -5.28 -1.14
N ALA A 80 6.40 -5.39 0.15
CA ALA A 80 6.63 -6.67 0.80
C ALA A 80 5.38 -7.57 0.77
N LEU A 81 4.18 -6.99 0.96
CA LEU A 81 2.92 -7.72 0.83
C LEU A 81 2.72 -8.25 -0.59
N LEU A 82 2.93 -7.38 -1.60
CA LEU A 82 2.81 -7.76 -3.00
C LEU A 82 3.79 -8.87 -3.37
N ASP A 83 5.04 -8.77 -2.91
CA ASP A 83 6.08 -9.77 -3.18
C ASP A 83 5.74 -11.11 -2.52
N THR A 84 5.17 -11.09 -1.32
CA THR A 84 4.68 -12.31 -0.64
C THR A 84 3.57 -12.99 -1.45
N VAL A 85 2.58 -12.22 -1.90
CA VAL A 85 1.47 -12.75 -2.71
C VAL A 85 1.97 -13.30 -4.05
N LYS A 86 2.86 -12.57 -4.72
CA LYS A 86 3.48 -13.05 -5.98
C LYS A 86 4.26 -14.33 -5.77
N SER A 87 5.09 -14.39 -4.73
CA SER A 87 5.88 -15.58 -4.40
C SER A 87 4.98 -16.79 -4.13
N GLN A 88 3.91 -16.61 -3.35
CA GLN A 88 2.94 -17.68 -3.10
C GLN A 88 2.22 -18.12 -4.38
N ALA A 89 1.85 -17.18 -5.25
CA ALA A 89 1.22 -17.49 -6.53
C ALA A 89 2.18 -18.27 -7.43
N THR A 90 3.46 -17.90 -7.49
CA THR A 90 4.49 -18.63 -8.25
C THR A 90 4.67 -20.05 -7.72
N VAL A 91 4.84 -20.23 -6.41
CA VAL A 91 4.99 -21.56 -5.80
C VAL A 91 3.75 -22.44 -6.08
N THR A 92 2.56 -21.84 -6.01
CA THR A 92 1.31 -22.56 -6.32
C THR A 92 1.22 -22.94 -7.79
N SER A 93 1.63 -22.05 -8.69
CA SER A 93 1.68 -22.31 -10.14
C SER A 93 2.64 -23.45 -10.46
N GLU A 94 3.85 -23.40 -9.91
CA GLU A 94 4.87 -24.45 -10.10
C GLU A 94 4.39 -25.81 -9.57
N ALA A 95 3.76 -25.83 -8.39
CA ALA A 95 3.18 -27.05 -7.84
C ALA A 95 2.07 -27.62 -8.73
N LEU A 96 1.23 -26.75 -9.30
CA LEU A 96 0.15 -27.16 -10.21
C LEU A 96 0.70 -27.71 -11.54
N ASP A 97 1.73 -27.09 -12.09
CA ASP A 97 2.36 -27.55 -13.33
C ASP A 97 3.06 -28.90 -13.14
N ASN A 98 3.74 -29.09 -12.00
CA ASN A 98 4.30 -30.40 -11.66
C ASN A 98 3.21 -31.48 -11.53
N LEU A 99 2.09 -31.15 -10.88
CA LEU A 99 0.96 -32.07 -10.76
C LEU A 99 0.37 -32.42 -12.14
N ARG A 100 0.17 -31.44 -13.02
CA ARG A 100 -0.31 -31.66 -14.40
C ARG A 100 0.64 -32.54 -15.18
N MET A 101 1.95 -32.36 -15.03
CA MET A 101 2.95 -33.21 -15.67
C MET A 101 2.86 -34.66 -15.18
N ASP A 102 2.74 -34.89 -13.88
CA ASP A 102 2.60 -36.22 -13.31
C ASP A 102 1.29 -36.90 -13.72
N VAL A 103 0.19 -36.14 -13.77
CA VAL A 103 -1.11 -36.61 -14.28
C VAL A 103 -1.02 -36.95 -15.77
N GLY A 104 -0.39 -36.12 -16.59
CA GLY A 104 -0.19 -36.39 -18.01
C GLY A 104 0.59 -37.68 -18.25
N ARG A 105 1.66 -37.92 -17.48
CA ARG A 105 2.42 -39.18 -17.52
C ARG A 105 1.60 -40.39 -17.08
N LEU A 106 0.73 -40.22 -16.08
CA LEU A 106 -0.18 -41.27 -15.63
C LEU A 106 -1.21 -41.60 -16.72
N LEU A 107 -1.82 -40.58 -17.33
CA LEU A 107 -2.77 -40.72 -18.42
C LEU A 107 -2.17 -41.44 -19.62
N ASP A 108 -0.92 -41.16 -19.99
CA ASP A 108 -0.26 -41.90 -21.06
C ASP A 108 -0.13 -43.39 -20.77
N ARG A 109 -0.11 -43.77 -19.49
CA ARG A 109 -0.01 -45.18 -19.08
C ARG A 109 -1.36 -45.89 -19.04
N ILE A 110 -2.42 -45.19 -18.64
CA ILE A 110 -3.78 -45.76 -18.52
C ILE A 110 -4.63 -45.59 -19.79
N ALA A 111 -4.34 -44.55 -20.57
CA ALA A 111 -5.05 -44.14 -21.77
C ALA A 111 -4.05 -43.60 -22.82
N PRO A 112 -3.19 -44.47 -23.37
CA PRO A 112 -2.08 -44.07 -24.26
C PRO A 112 -2.53 -43.35 -25.53
N THR A 113 -3.79 -43.51 -25.93
CA THR A 113 -4.38 -42.82 -27.09
C THR A 113 -4.51 -41.32 -26.89
N LEU A 114 -4.52 -40.83 -25.64
CA LEU A 114 -4.67 -39.40 -25.33
C LEU A 114 -3.37 -38.62 -25.50
N GLN A 115 -2.20 -39.27 -25.38
CA GLN A 115 -0.87 -38.64 -25.45
C GLN A 115 -0.77 -37.34 -24.61
N ALA A 116 -1.32 -37.38 -23.39
CA ALA A 116 -1.52 -36.24 -22.51
C ALA A 116 -0.21 -35.55 -22.13
N SER A 117 0.91 -36.27 -21.98
CA SER A 117 2.21 -35.63 -21.68
C SER A 117 2.80 -34.82 -22.83
N SER A 118 2.30 -35.02 -24.05
CA SER A 118 2.73 -34.28 -25.25
C SER A 118 1.88 -33.02 -25.51
N GLN A 119 0.81 -32.83 -24.73
CA GLN A 119 -0.07 -31.66 -24.84
C GLN A 119 0.42 -30.52 -23.93
N PRO A 120 0.02 -29.27 -24.19
CA PRO A 120 0.24 -28.16 -23.26
C PRO A 120 -0.29 -28.49 -21.85
N LEU A 121 0.44 -28.07 -20.82
CA LEU A 121 0.12 -28.40 -19.41
C LEU A 121 -1.26 -27.88 -19.02
N GLU A 122 -1.62 -26.70 -19.50
CA GLU A 122 -2.92 -26.05 -19.30
C GLU A 122 -4.11 -26.87 -19.82
N ASP A 123 -3.88 -27.75 -20.81
CA ASP A 123 -4.93 -28.56 -21.44
C ASP A 123 -5.17 -29.89 -20.71
N VAL A 124 -4.25 -30.31 -19.83
CA VAL A 124 -4.33 -31.57 -19.08
C VAL A 124 -5.62 -31.64 -18.25
N ASP A 125 -6.04 -30.54 -17.63
CA ASP A 125 -7.29 -30.47 -16.85
C ASP A 125 -8.53 -30.74 -17.71
N THR A 126 -8.53 -30.26 -18.95
CA THR A 126 -9.61 -30.47 -19.92
C THR A 126 -9.62 -31.91 -20.42
N LEU A 127 -8.43 -32.48 -20.69
CA LEU A 127 -8.25 -33.87 -21.10
C LEU A 127 -8.75 -34.85 -20.03
N VAL A 128 -8.40 -34.60 -18.76
CA VAL A 128 -8.86 -35.41 -17.63
C VAL A 128 -10.38 -35.39 -17.55
N ARG A 129 -11.02 -34.21 -17.60
CA ARG A 129 -12.48 -34.11 -17.55
C ARG A 129 -13.14 -34.88 -18.67
N LYS A 130 -12.68 -34.68 -19.91
CA LYS A 130 -13.22 -35.38 -21.08
C LYS A 130 -13.08 -36.91 -20.93
N TYR A 131 -11.91 -37.37 -20.50
CA TYR A 131 -11.68 -38.80 -20.31
C TYR A 131 -12.61 -39.40 -19.24
N LEU A 132 -12.85 -38.68 -18.14
CA LEU A 132 -13.79 -39.13 -17.11
C LEU A 132 -15.22 -39.17 -17.65
N ASP A 133 -15.68 -38.11 -18.32
CA ASP A 133 -17.02 -38.03 -18.91
C ASP A 133 -17.28 -39.17 -19.92
N ASP A 134 -16.29 -39.49 -20.75
CA ASP A 134 -16.37 -40.57 -21.75
C ASP A 134 -16.46 -41.96 -21.09
N ASN A 135 -15.89 -42.15 -19.89
CA ASN A 135 -15.93 -43.43 -19.16
C ASN A 135 -17.13 -43.55 -18.20
N GLU A 136 -17.78 -42.46 -17.82
CA GLU A 136 -19.02 -42.52 -17.01
C GLU A 136 -20.27 -42.87 -17.84
N GLN A 137 -20.19 -42.76 -19.17
CA GLN A 137 -21.31 -43.07 -20.09
C GLN A 137 -21.38 -44.54 -20.55
N ASN A 138 -20.48 -45.40 -20.08
CA ASN A 138 -20.33 -46.79 -20.53
C ASN A 138 -20.50 -47.78 -19.37
#